data_AF-A0A5C4SJ56-F1
#
_entry.id   AF-A0A5C4SJ56-F1
#
_cell.length_a   1.000
_cell.length_b   1.000
_cell.length_c   1.000
_cell.angle_alpha   90.00
_cell.angle_beta   90.00
_cell.angle_gamma   90.00
#
_symmetry.space_group_name_H-M   'P 1'
#
loop_
_entity.id
_entity.type
_entity.pdbx_description
1 polymer ?
#
loop_
_entity_poly.entity_id
_entity_poly.type
_entity_poly.pdbx_seq_one_letter_code
_entity_poly.pdbx_strand_id
1 'polypeptide(L)' 'MPIKSYLAHPHDGKKEELVQALSSLKNCEVIPAENKDLLIVVTDTNDKLEDENLKEKIETIKSLKLLAMVSGFDTPKSN' A
#
# COMPACT_ATOMS: atom_id res chain seq x y z
N MET A 1 5.29 14.09 -6.77
CA MET A 1 5.46 13.28 -5.56
C MET A 1 4.08 12.85 -5.12
N PRO A 2 3.62 11.68 -5.60
CA PRO A 2 2.36 11.10 -5.20
C PRO A 2 2.43 10.56 -3.77
N ILE A 3 1.46 10.93 -2.94
CA ILE A 3 1.18 10.29 -1.66
C ILE A 3 -0.19 9.65 -1.76
N LYS A 4 -0.31 8.34 -1.52
CA LYS A 4 -1.59 7.62 -1.65
C LYS A 4 -1.89 6.80 -0.42
N SER A 5 -3.17 6.56 -0.18
CA SER A 5 -3.66 5.71 0.89
C SER A 5 -4.55 4.63 0.33
N TYR A 6 -4.38 3.42 0.86
CA TYR A 6 -5.07 2.23 0.43
C TYR A 6 -5.63 1.46 1.62
N LEU A 7 -6.72 0.77 1.38
CA LEU A 7 -7.17 -0.36 2.16
C LEU A 7 -6.69 -1.64 1.47
N ALA A 8 -5.84 -2.39 2.15
CA ALA A 8 -5.36 -3.69 1.69
C ALA A 8 -6.12 -4.79 2.43
N HIS A 9 -6.84 -5.61 1.67
CA HIS A 9 -7.60 -6.74 2.19
C HIS A 9 -6.76 -8.00 1.97
N PRO A 10 -6.33 -8.71 3.03
CA PRO A 10 -5.65 -9.97 2.87
C PRO A 10 -6.63 -11.07 2.44
N HIS A 11 -6.08 -12.16 1.91
CA HIS A 11 -6.77 -13.44 1.91
C HIS A 11 -7.00 -13.95 3.34
N ASP A 12 -7.99 -14.82 3.53
CA ASP A 12 -8.36 -15.33 4.85
C ASP A 12 -7.15 -16.03 5.51
N GLY A 13 -6.83 -15.62 6.75
CA GLY A 13 -5.68 -16.14 7.50
C GLY A 13 -4.30 -15.70 6.96
N LYS A 14 -4.24 -14.73 6.04
CA LYS A 14 -2.99 -14.22 5.44
C LYS A 14 -2.61 -12.82 5.89
N LYS A 15 -3.21 -12.32 6.96
CA LYS A 15 -3.01 -10.96 7.44
C LYS A 15 -1.56 -10.70 7.85
N GLU A 16 -0.96 -11.55 8.70
CA GLU A 16 0.43 -11.35 9.14
C GLU A 16 1.41 -11.44 7.96
N GLU A 17 1.17 -12.35 7.01
CA GLU A 17 1.97 -12.48 5.80
C GLU A 17 1.90 -11.20 4.95
N LEU A 18 0.72 -10.61 4.80
CA LEU A 18 0.54 -9.35 4.08
C LEU A 18 1.20 -8.18 4.81
N VAL A 19 1.10 -8.11 6.13
CA VAL A 19 1.80 -7.09 6.95
C VAL A 19 3.30 -7.16 6.70
N GLN A 20 3.90 -8.35 6.78
CA GLN A 20 5.34 -8.54 6.58
C GLN A 20 5.77 -8.19 5.16
N ALA A 21 5.01 -8.63 4.15
CA ALA A 21 5.31 -8.33 2.75
C ALA A 21 5.28 -6.83 2.47
N LEU A 22 4.24 -6.12 2.92
CA LEU A 22 4.10 -4.68 2.71
C LEU A 22 5.13 -3.87 3.52
N SER A 23 5.40 -4.27 4.77
CA SER A 23 6.37 -3.58 5.63
C SER A 23 7.82 -3.73 5.14
N SER A 24 8.08 -4.68 4.24
CA SER A 24 9.39 -4.82 3.58
C SER A 24 9.61 -3.80 2.44
N LEU A 25 8.55 -3.13 1.98
CA LEU A 25 8.61 -2.10 0.95
C LEU A 25 8.96 -0.76 1.59
N LYS A 26 10.08 -0.16 1.19
CA LYS A 26 10.60 1.11 1.78
C LYS A 26 9.63 2.28 1.68
N ASN A 27 8.78 2.29 0.64
CA ASN A 27 7.85 3.36 0.33
C ASN A 27 6.45 3.10 0.91
N CYS A 28 6.32 2.19 1.87
CA CYS A 28 5.04 1.82 2.46
C CYS A 28 5.06 1.97 3.97
N GLU A 29 4.11 2.73 4.50
CA GLU A 29 3.73 2.71 5.91
C GLU A 29 2.48 1.83 6.06
N VAL A 30 2.56 0.84 6.94
CA VAL A 30 1.53 -0.20 7.08
C VAL A 30 0.96 -0.16 8.48
N ILE A 31 -0.36 0.02 8.57
CA ILE A 31 -1.10 0.08 9.83
C ILE A 31 -2.16 -1.03 9.81
N PRO A 32 -1.90 -2.18 10.45
CA PRO A 32 -2.89 -3.27 10.53
C PRO A 32 -4.05 -2.90 11.46
N ALA A 33 -5.29 -3.20 11.06
CA ALA A 33 -6.45 -3.03 11.94
C ALA A 33 -6.44 -4.08 13.06
N GLU A 34 -6.81 -3.74 14.29
CA GLU A 34 -6.82 -4.72 15.40
C GLU A 34 -8.04 -5.66 15.36
N ASN A 35 -9.15 -5.20 14.80
CA ASN A 35 -10.46 -5.85 14.90
C ASN A 35 -10.95 -6.50 13.60
N LYS A 36 -10.20 -6.39 12.51
CA LYS A 36 -10.58 -6.90 11.18
C LYS A 36 -9.37 -7.36 10.38
N ASP A 37 -9.61 -8.22 9.40
CA ASP A 37 -8.65 -8.58 8.36
C ASP A 37 -8.56 -7.46 7.33
N LEU A 38 -7.90 -6.38 7.74
CA LEU A 38 -7.76 -5.14 6.99
C LEU A 38 -6.47 -4.44 7.39
N LEU A 39 -5.82 -3.80 6.43
CA LEU A 39 -4.66 -2.96 6.65
C LEU A 39 -4.84 -1.62 5.95
N ILE A 40 -4.37 -0.54 6.57
CA ILE A 40 -4.15 0.74 5.91
C ILE A 40 -2.72 0.73 5.39
N VAL A 41 -2.54 1.13 4.13
CA VAL A 41 -1.23 1.31 3.52
C VAL A 41 -1.13 2.73 3.00
N VAL A 42 -0.12 3.46 3.46
CA VAL A 42 0.22 4.79 2.92
C VAL A 42 1.49 4.64 2.09
N THR A 43 1.47 5.15 0.87
CA THR A 43 2.61 5.15 -0.03
C THR A 43 3.11 6.55 -0.28
N ASP A 44 4.43 6.74 -0.28
CA ASP A 44 5.11 7.99 -0.63
C ASP A 44 6.16 7.71 -1.71
N THR A 45 6.01 8.36 -2.86
CA THR A 45 6.86 8.15 -4.04
C THR A 45 7.30 9.48 -4.67
N ASN A 46 8.45 9.45 -5.34
CA ASN A 46 9.07 10.65 -5.89
C ASN A 46 8.34 11.15 -7.15
N ASP A 47 7.82 10.22 -7.95
CA ASP A 47 7.16 10.49 -9.22
C ASP A 47 6.08 9.44 -9.54
N LYS A 48 5.35 9.66 -10.64
CA LYS A 48 4.24 8.79 -11.06
C LYS A 48 4.71 7.41 -11.53
N LEU A 49 5.92 7.30 -12.08
CA LEU A 49 6.44 6.02 -12.54
C LEU A 49 6.79 5.14 -11.34
N GLU A 50 7.40 5.70 -10.30
CA GLU A 50 7.66 4.98 -9.05
C GLU A 50 6.35 4.53 -8.36
N ASP A 51 5.33 5.39 -8.36
CA ASP A 51 3.99 5.09 -7.85
C ASP A 51 3.33 3.90 -8.58
N GLU A 52 3.32 3.92 -9.92
CA GLU A 52 2.75 2.84 -10.73
C GLU A 52 3.48 1.52 -10.50
N ASN A 53 4.82 1.54 -10.51
CA ASN A 53 5.63 0.36 -10.22
C ASN A 53 5.41 -0.18 -8.81
N LEU A 54 5.24 0.70 -7.82
CA LEU A 54 4.97 0.30 -6.44
C LEU A 54 3.59 -0.33 -6.33
N LYS A 55 2.57 0.25 -6.96
CA LYS A 55 1.22 -0.30 -7.01
C LYS A 55 1.21 -1.70 -7.63
N GLU A 56 1.87 -1.88 -8.77
CA GLU A 56 1.98 -3.20 -9.41
C GLU A 56 2.66 -4.22 -8.48
N LYS A 57 3.76 -3.84 -7.83
CA LYS A 57 4.42 -4.72 -6.84
C LYS A 57 3.48 -5.13 -5.72
N ILE A 58 2.72 -4.20 -5.17
CA ILE A 58 1.73 -4.49 -4.12
C ILE A 58 0.67 -5.48 -4.64
N GLU A 59 0.13 -5.25 -5.83
CA GLU A 59 -0.90 -6.10 -6.45
C GLU A 59 -0.41 -7.52 -6.76
N THR A 60 0.90 -7.74 -6.90
CA THR A 60 1.47 -9.09 -7.09
C THR A 60 1.67 -9.89 -5.79
N ILE A 61 1.44 -9.28 -4.62
CA ILE A 61 1.59 -9.96 -3.33
C ILE A 61 0.50 -11.03 -3.20
N LYS A 62 0.91 -12.30 -3.07
CA LYS A 62 -0.03 -13.45 -3.03
C LYS A 62 -0.99 -13.44 -1.84
N SER A 63 -0.59 -12.81 -0.73
CA SER A 63 -1.44 -12.67 0.46
C SER A 63 -2.49 -11.57 0.33
N LEU A 64 -2.41 -10.71 -0.71
CA LEU A 64 -3.34 -9.63 -0.99
C LEU A 64 -4.51 -10.12 -1.86
N LYS A 65 -5.73 -9.90 -1.37
CA LYS A 65 -6.97 -10.21 -2.09
C LYS A 65 -7.51 -9.02 -2.87
N LEU A 66 -7.44 -7.83 -2.28
CA LEU A 66 -7.94 -6.59 -2.88
C LEU A 66 -7.14 -5.40 -2.36
N LEU A 67 -6.81 -4.48 -3.26
CA LEU A 67 -6.25 -3.17 -2.95
C LEU A 67 -7.25 -2.09 -3.37
N ALA A 68 -7.77 -1.33 -2.41
CA ALA A 68 -8.72 -0.25 -2.67
C ALA A 68 -8.08 1.10 -2.33
N MET A 69 -7.92 1.97 -3.32
CA MET A 69 -7.42 3.33 -3.11
C MET A 69 -8.49 4.19 -2.43
N VAL A 70 -8.13 4.83 -1.32
CA VAL A 70 -9.03 5.72 -0.57
C VAL A 70 -8.78 7.18 -0.94
N SER A 71 -7.50 7.58 -0.99
CA SER A 71 -7.12 8.94 -1.36
C SER A 71 -5.75 8.95 -2.05
N GLY A 72 -5.53 9.95 -2.90
CA GLY A 72 -4.25 10.19 -3.55
C GLY A 72 -4.02 11.68 -3.71
N PHE A 73 -2.81 12.14 -3.39
CA PHE A 73 -2.40 13.52 -3.48
C PHE A 73 -1.17 13.64 -4.36
N ASP A 74 -1.31 14.35 -5.48
CA ASP A 74 -0.18 14.65 -6.36
C ASP A 74 0.37 16.03 -6.00
N THR A 75 1.45 16.06 -5.21
CA THR A 75 2.14 17.31 -4.90
C THR A 75 3.05 17.71 -6.08
N PRO A 76 2.88 18.91 -6.67
CA PRO A 76 3.87 19.46 -7.59
C PRO A 76 5.18 19.69 -6.81
N LYS A 77 6.33 19.30 -7.38
CA LYS A 77 7.63 19.73 -6.84
C LYS A 77 7.69 21.25 -7.02
N SER A 78 7.57 22.01 -5.93
CA SER A 78 7.93 23.43 -5.96
C SER A 78 9.45 23.49 -6.06
N ASN A 79 9.95 24.01 -7.18
CA ASN A 79 11.34 24.41 -7.35
C ASN A 79 11.59 25.74 -6.64
#